data_AF-A0A6G3MKQ4-F1
#
_entry.id   AF-A0A6G3MKQ4-F1
#
_cell.length_a   1.000
_cell.length_b   1.000
_cell.length_c   1.000
_cell.angle_alpha   90.00
_cell.angle_beta   90.00
_cell.angle_gamma   90.00
#
_symmetry.space_group_name_H-M   'P 1'
#
loop_
_entity.id
_entity.type
_entity.pdbx_description
1 polymer ?
#
loop_
_entity_poly.entity_id
_entity_poly.type
_entity_poly.pdbx_seq_one_letter_code
_entity_poly.pdbx_strand_id
1 'polypeptide(L)'
;SRQYVSGFFLTIGILLFTYSTSKHQATLKEYDLAKRILGYILLMAYLIGDSFTSNWQNEMYKRYSSINSFTMMFNCSIISVIFMTFSLYQSGMFQYCFEFMQNHPQFLLHLSICSLCSSVGQVFIFKTIQDIGPLIFTAIMTTKSFISVLVSCLLYGHTIPPLACLGILIVFSMLYFEIMIHLKK
;
A
#
# COMPACT_ATOMS: atom_id res chain seq x y z
N SER A 1 9.00 -23.78 -9.99
CA SER A 1 7.92 -24.58 -9.38
C SER A 1 7.50 -24.06 -7.99
N ARG A 2 8.40 -24.01 -6.99
CA ARG A 2 8.06 -23.62 -5.59
C ARG A 2 7.43 -22.21 -5.40
N GLN A 3 7.87 -21.20 -6.15
CA GLN A 3 7.30 -19.84 -6.08
C GLN A 3 5.84 -19.80 -6.56
N TYR A 4 5.49 -20.60 -7.58
CA TYR A 4 4.10 -20.69 -8.07
C TYR A 4 3.17 -21.36 -7.05
N VAL A 5 3.67 -22.39 -6.35
CA VAL A 5 2.92 -23.03 -5.26
C VAL A 5 2.68 -22.05 -4.12
N SER A 6 3.71 -21.29 -3.71
CA SER A 6 3.60 -20.30 -2.64
C SER A 6 2.62 -19.18 -3.02
N GLY A 7 2.68 -18.69 -4.26
CA GLY A 7 1.74 -17.70 -4.79
C GLY A 7 0.29 -18.20 -4.86
N PHE A 8 0.07 -19.48 -5.17
CA PHE A 8 -1.27 -20.07 -5.18
C PHE A 8 -1.89 -20.09 -3.77
N PHE A 9 -1.15 -20.55 -2.77
CA PHE A 9 -1.60 -20.54 -1.37
C PHE A 9 -1.82 -19.12 -0.82
N LEU A 10 -0.93 -18.18 -1.18
CA LEU A 10 -1.09 -16.77 -0.84
C LEU A 10 -2.39 -16.20 -1.40
N THR A 11 -2.70 -16.49 -2.67
CA THR A 11 -3.92 -16.05 -3.34
C THR A 11 -5.17 -16.62 -2.67
N ILE A 12 -5.16 -17.91 -2.31
CA ILE A 12 -6.26 -18.55 -1.58
C ILE A 12 -6.49 -17.89 -0.22
N GLY A 13 -5.41 -17.63 0.54
CA GLY A 13 -5.51 -16.99 1.85
C GLY A 13 -6.11 -15.58 1.77
N ILE A 14 -5.70 -14.79 0.76
CA ILE A 14 -6.25 -13.44 0.50
C ILE A 14 -7.72 -13.52 0.09
N LEU A 15 -8.11 -14.48 -0.76
CA LEU A 15 -9.50 -14.67 -1.18
C LEU A 15 -10.40 -15.04 0.01
N LEU A 16 -9.96 -15.97 0.86
CA LEU A 16 -10.69 -16.36 2.07
C LEU A 16 -10.85 -15.19 3.03
N PHE A 17 -9.78 -14.41 3.25
CA PHE A 17 -9.83 -13.21 4.07
C PHE A 17 -10.80 -12.15 3.52
N THR A 18 -10.68 -11.83 2.23
CA THR A 18 -11.51 -10.82 1.56
C THR A 18 -12.98 -11.22 1.51
N TYR A 19 -13.27 -12.49 1.22
CA TYR A 19 -14.63 -13.03 1.23
C TYR A 19 -15.25 -12.95 2.63
N SER A 20 -14.48 -13.32 3.66
CA SER A 20 -14.94 -13.30 5.04
C SER A 20 -15.18 -11.89 5.55
N THR A 21 -14.36 -10.90 5.15
CA THR A 21 -14.56 -9.49 5.53
C THR A 21 -15.71 -8.83 4.76
N SER A 22 -15.91 -9.19 3.48
CA SER A 22 -16.99 -8.64 2.66
C SER A 22 -18.38 -9.00 3.19
N LYS A 23 -18.56 -10.22 3.75
CA LYS A 23 -19.83 -10.62 4.37
C LYS A 23 -20.18 -9.78 5.61
N HIS A 24 -19.20 -9.31 6.36
CA HIS A 24 -19.43 -8.50 7.56
C HIS A 24 -19.77 -7.04 7.21
N GLN A 25 -19.36 -6.57 6.03
CA GLN A 25 -19.60 -5.20 5.55
C GLN A 25 -20.83 -5.07 4.64
N ALA A 26 -21.41 -6.18 4.20
CA ALA A 26 -22.56 -6.23 3.27
C ALA A 26 -23.91 -5.88 3.92
N THR A 27 -23.97 -5.59 5.21
CA THR A 27 -25.21 -5.22 5.92
C THR A 27 -25.62 -3.76 5.76
N LEU A 28 -24.83 -2.91 5.10
CA LEU A 28 -25.19 -1.50 4.89
C LEU A 28 -24.81 -1.03 3.48
N LYS A 29 -25.83 -0.64 2.71
CA LYS A 29 -25.87 0.16 1.47
C LYS A 29 -26.06 -0.61 0.15
N GLU A 30 -27.16 -0.28 -0.49
CA GLU A 30 -27.51 -0.58 -1.87
C GLU A 30 -26.55 0.20 -2.80
N TYR A 31 -25.43 -0.42 -3.16
CA TYR A 31 -24.47 0.16 -4.10
C TYR A 31 -24.79 -0.32 -5.51
N ASP A 32 -24.90 0.63 -6.45
CA ASP A 32 -25.00 0.39 -7.88
C ASP A 32 -23.93 -0.62 -8.35
N LEU A 33 -24.36 -1.69 -9.00
CA LEU A 33 -23.52 -2.79 -9.47
C LEU A 33 -22.39 -2.27 -10.36
N ALA A 34 -22.65 -1.21 -11.15
CA ALA A 34 -21.65 -0.56 -11.98
C ALA A 34 -20.49 0.04 -11.16
N LYS A 35 -20.79 0.70 -10.04
CA LYS A 35 -19.77 1.30 -9.15
C LYS A 35 -18.92 0.24 -8.46
N ARG A 36 -19.50 -0.91 -8.11
CA ARG A 36 -18.78 -2.05 -7.53
C ARG A 36 -17.80 -2.66 -8.52
N ILE A 37 -18.24 -2.89 -9.76
CA ILE A 37 -17.37 -3.42 -10.83
C ILE A 37 -16.24 -2.44 -11.13
N LEU A 38 -16.55 -1.15 -11.27
CA LEU A 38 -15.54 -0.10 -11.47
C LEU A 38 -14.51 -0.10 -10.34
N GLY A 39 -14.97 -0.20 -9.09
CA GLY A 39 -14.10 -0.29 -7.91
C GLY A 39 -13.15 -1.49 -7.95
N TYR A 40 -13.64 -2.67 -8.36
CA TYR A 40 -12.78 -3.85 -8.52
C TYR A 40 -11.76 -3.68 -9.66
N ILE A 41 -12.16 -3.11 -10.79
CA ILE A 41 -11.24 -2.85 -11.91
C ILE A 41 -10.13 -1.86 -11.49
N LEU A 42 -10.50 -0.77 -10.82
CA LEU A 42 -9.55 0.22 -10.29
C LEU A 42 -8.58 -0.40 -9.28
N LEU A 43 -9.07 -1.26 -8.39
CA LEU A 43 -8.23 -1.97 -7.43
C LEU A 43 -7.24 -2.91 -8.13
N MET A 44 -7.70 -3.65 -9.14
CA MET A 44 -6.84 -4.55 -9.93
C MET A 44 -5.75 -3.77 -10.66
N ALA A 45 -6.10 -2.64 -11.29
CA ALA A 45 -5.15 -1.75 -11.93
C ALA A 45 -4.12 -1.18 -10.95
N TYR A 46 -4.55 -0.77 -9.75
CA TYR A 46 -3.66 -0.30 -8.68
C TYR A 46 -2.66 -1.37 -8.24
N LEU A 47 -3.13 -2.60 -8.00
CA LEU A 47 -2.27 -3.72 -7.56
C LEU A 47 -1.23 -4.11 -8.61
N ILE A 48 -1.61 -4.09 -9.89
CA ILE A 48 -0.67 -4.30 -11.00
C ILE A 48 0.38 -3.19 -11.01
N GLY A 49 -0.06 -1.93 -10.87
CA GLY A 49 0.83 -0.77 -10.82
C GLY A 49 1.85 -0.88 -9.68
N ASP A 50 1.38 -1.13 -8.47
CA ASP A 50 2.22 -1.25 -7.26
C ASP A 50 3.26 -2.38 -7.38
N SER A 51 2.83 -3.53 -7.92
CA SER A 51 3.69 -4.70 -8.16
C SER A 51 4.73 -4.42 -9.25
N PHE A 52 4.32 -3.78 -10.34
CA PHE A 52 5.21 -3.44 -11.45
C PHE A 52 6.25 -2.41 -11.00
N THR A 53 5.84 -1.33 -10.33
CA THR A 53 6.73 -0.28 -9.86
C THR A 53 7.78 -0.83 -8.90
N SER A 54 7.38 -1.60 -7.88
CA SER A 54 8.34 -2.16 -6.90
C SER A 54 9.35 -3.11 -7.54
N ASN A 55 8.93 -3.92 -8.51
CA ASN A 55 9.83 -4.81 -9.25
C ASN A 55 10.76 -4.05 -10.19
N TRP A 56 10.23 -3.05 -10.90
CA TRP A 56 11.01 -2.18 -11.78
C TRP A 56 12.06 -1.40 -11.01
N GLN A 57 11.69 -0.84 -9.85
CA GLN A 57 12.61 -0.15 -8.95
C GLN A 57 13.79 -1.05 -8.57
N ASN A 58 13.52 -2.30 -8.17
CA ASN A 58 14.55 -3.28 -7.85
C ASN A 58 15.48 -3.59 -9.05
N GLU A 59 14.92 -3.78 -10.24
CA GLU A 59 15.72 -4.05 -11.45
C GLU A 59 16.57 -2.83 -11.88
N MET A 60 16.06 -1.61 -11.71
CA MET A 60 16.83 -0.38 -11.94
C MET A 60 18.02 -0.26 -10.98
N TYR A 61 17.82 -0.56 -9.69
CA TYR A 61 18.92 -0.58 -8.73
C TYR A 61 19.99 -1.63 -9.04
N LYS A 62 19.60 -2.82 -9.52
CA LYS A 62 20.54 -3.88 -9.92
C LYS A 62 21.30 -3.53 -11.21
N ARG A 63 20.61 -3.00 -12.22
CA ARG A 63 21.19 -2.71 -13.54
C ARG A 63 22.04 -1.44 -13.54
N TYR A 64 21.73 -0.47 -12.68
CA TYR A 64 22.46 0.77 -12.56
C TYR A 64 22.91 0.99 -11.11
N SER A 65 24.01 0.33 -10.72
CA SER A 65 24.62 0.43 -9.37
C SER A 65 25.04 1.86 -8.95
N SER A 66 24.96 2.84 -9.87
CA SER A 66 25.23 4.27 -9.64
C SER A 66 23.98 5.05 -9.20
N ILE A 67 22.77 4.49 -9.32
CA ILE A 67 21.54 5.18 -8.94
C ILE A 67 21.36 5.09 -7.42
N ASN A 68 21.47 6.24 -6.76
CA ASN A 68 21.22 6.37 -5.32
C ASN A 68 19.71 6.39 -5.03
N SER A 69 19.27 5.79 -3.92
CA SER A 69 17.86 5.76 -3.52
C SER A 69 17.23 7.13 -3.37
N PHE A 70 18.02 8.11 -2.90
CA PHE A 70 17.59 9.49 -2.80
C PHE A 70 17.28 10.10 -4.16
N THR A 71 18.05 9.78 -5.20
CA THR A 71 17.84 10.29 -6.56
C THR A 71 16.55 9.72 -7.15
N MET A 72 16.27 8.43 -6.93
CA MET A 72 15.02 7.82 -7.42
C MET A 72 13.79 8.37 -6.69
N MET A 73 13.88 8.55 -5.37
CA MET A 73 12.83 9.16 -4.55
C MET A 73 12.56 10.61 -4.97
N PHE A 74 13.60 11.40 -5.22
CA PHE A 74 13.48 12.79 -5.68
C PHE A 74 12.80 12.89 -7.04
N ASN A 75 13.21 12.07 -8.01
CA ASN A 75 12.59 12.03 -9.34
C ASN A 75 11.11 11.62 -9.28
N CYS A 76 10.78 10.60 -8.49
CA CYS A 76 9.39 10.18 -8.29
C CYS A 76 8.55 11.29 -7.63
N SER A 77 9.11 11.99 -6.66
CA SER A 77 8.45 13.10 -5.97
C SER A 77 8.20 14.29 -6.89
N ILE A 78 9.16 14.66 -7.75
CA ILE A 78 8.98 15.74 -8.75
C ILE A 78 7.86 15.39 -9.71
N ILE A 79 7.90 14.19 -10.28
CA ILE A 79 6.85 13.74 -11.22
C ILE A 79 5.48 13.79 -10.53
N SER A 80 5.40 13.33 -9.28
CA SER A 80 4.17 13.37 -8.49
C SER A 80 3.65 14.79 -8.29
N VAL A 81 4.53 15.76 -7.98
CA VAL A 81 4.16 17.18 -7.83
C VAL A 81 3.65 17.77 -9.14
N ILE A 82 4.28 17.42 -10.28
CA ILE A 82 3.83 17.87 -11.61
C ILE A 82 2.43 17.36 -11.90
N PHE A 83 2.17 16.06 -11.71
CA PHE A 83 0.85 15.47 -11.91
C PHE A 83 -0.19 16.05 -10.95
N MET A 84 0.17 16.24 -9.67
CA MET A 84 -0.73 16.83 -8.68
C MET A 84 -1.09 18.28 -9.01
N THR A 85 -0.11 19.09 -9.43
CA THR A 85 -0.32 20.49 -9.82
C THR A 85 -1.20 20.57 -11.07
N PHE A 86 -0.94 19.71 -12.06
CA PHE A 86 -1.77 19.63 -13.27
C PHE A 86 -3.22 19.23 -12.96
N SER A 87 -3.41 18.20 -12.13
CA SER A 87 -4.73 17.73 -11.69
C SER A 87 -5.49 18.81 -10.90
N LEU A 88 -4.80 19.54 -10.03
CA LEU A 88 -5.39 20.62 -9.24
C LEU A 88 -5.78 21.82 -10.13
N TYR A 89 -4.96 22.13 -11.13
CA TYR A 89 -5.27 23.16 -12.13
C TYR A 89 -6.52 22.79 -12.92
N GLN A 90 -6.61 21.55 -13.43
CA GLN A 90 -7.77 21.08 -14.17
C GLN A 90 -9.06 21.09 -13.33
N SER A 91 -8.94 20.86 -12.02
CA SER A 91 -10.08 20.83 -11.10
C SER A 91 -10.59 22.23 -10.72
N GLY A 92 -9.86 23.31 -11.05
CA GLY A 92 -10.24 24.69 -10.72
C GLY A 92 -10.19 25.05 -9.23
N MET A 93 -9.75 24.14 -8.36
CA MET A 93 -9.78 24.28 -6.89
C MET A 93 -8.56 25.02 -6.33
N PHE A 94 -7.64 25.47 -7.17
CA PHE A 94 -6.35 26.04 -6.73
C PHE A 94 -6.53 27.28 -5.84
N GLN A 95 -7.40 28.21 -6.25
CA GLN A 95 -7.67 29.43 -5.49
C GLN A 95 -8.33 29.13 -4.14
N TYR A 96 -9.30 28.20 -4.12
CA TYR A 96 -9.98 27.76 -2.90
C TYR A 96 -9.00 27.15 -1.88
N CYS A 97 -8.07 26.31 -2.34
CA CYS A 97 -7.04 25.73 -1.46
C CYS A 97 -6.12 26.80 -0.86
N PHE A 98 -5.78 27.83 -1.62
CA PHE A 98 -4.92 28.91 -1.17
C PHE A 98 -5.61 29.79 -0.10
N GLU A 99 -6.86 30.16 -0.32
CA GLU A 99 -7.67 30.91 0.66
C GLU A 99 -7.88 30.12 1.94
N PHE A 100 -8.16 28.81 1.85
CA PHE A 100 -8.29 27.94 3.02
C PHE A 100 -7.00 27.88 3.85
N MET A 101 -5.85 27.82 3.17
CA MET A 101 -4.54 27.77 3.81
C MET A 101 -4.22 29.07 4.57
N GLN A 102 -4.64 30.22 4.04
CA GLN A 102 -4.47 31.52 4.70
C GLN A 102 -5.37 31.66 5.93
N ASN A 103 -6.61 31.18 5.84
CA ASN A 103 -7.61 31.32 6.91
C ASN A 103 -7.36 30.37 8.10
N HIS A 104 -6.59 29.29 7.92
CA HIS A 104 -6.33 28.30 8.97
C HIS A 104 -4.82 28.01 9.15
N PRO A 105 -4.06 28.85 9.88
CA PRO A 105 -2.62 28.62 10.07
C PRO A 105 -2.28 27.34 10.86
N GLN A 106 -3.20 26.84 11.69
CA GLN A 106 -3.03 25.54 12.36
C GLN A 106 -3.02 24.36 11.36
N PHE A 107 -3.74 24.49 10.23
CA PHE A 107 -3.72 23.49 9.16
C PHE A 107 -2.32 23.37 8.55
N LEU A 108 -1.58 24.47 8.41
CA LEU A 108 -0.20 24.46 7.92
C LEU A 108 0.75 23.68 8.85
N LEU A 109 0.57 23.77 10.16
CA LEU A 109 1.36 23.00 11.12
C LEU A 109 1.06 21.51 11.03
N HIS A 110 -0.21 21.12 10.93
CA HIS A 110 -0.56 19.72 10.73
C HIS A 110 -0.03 19.20 9.39
N LEU A 111 -0.13 20.00 8.32
CA LEU A 111 0.37 19.66 7.00
C LEU A 111 1.90 19.48 7.00
N SER A 112 2.64 20.36 7.68
CA SER A 112 4.10 20.27 7.74
C SER A 112 4.57 19.05 8.54
N ILE A 113 3.94 18.75 9.68
CA ILE A 113 4.23 17.54 10.46
C ILE A 113 3.91 16.28 9.65
N CYS A 114 2.74 16.24 8.99
CA CYS A 114 2.35 15.14 8.12
C CYS A 114 3.32 14.98 6.93
N SER A 115 3.78 16.07 6.33
CA SER A 115 4.74 16.06 5.22
C SER A 115 6.12 15.56 5.67
N LEU A 116 6.62 16.03 6.81
CA LEU A 116 7.88 15.55 7.39
C LEU A 116 7.80 14.06 7.72
N CYS A 117 6.72 13.62 8.37
CA CYS A 117 6.47 12.22 8.65
C CYS A 117 6.42 11.39 7.36
N SER A 118 5.74 11.89 6.32
CA SER A 118 5.63 11.22 5.02
C SER A 118 6.98 11.12 4.32
N SER A 119 7.78 12.20 4.33
CA SER A 119 9.12 12.24 3.73
C SER A 119 10.05 11.23 4.39
N VAL A 120 10.07 11.20 5.73
CA VAL A 120 10.83 10.20 6.50
C VAL A 120 10.39 8.78 6.13
N GLY A 121 9.07 8.53 6.07
CA GLY A 121 8.52 7.24 5.65
C GLY A 121 8.94 6.82 4.24
N GLN A 122 8.93 7.75 3.28
CA GLN A 122 9.38 7.50 1.91
C GLN A 122 10.86 7.14 1.86
N VAL A 123 11.72 7.82 2.61
CA VAL A 123 13.15 7.45 2.72
C VAL A 123 13.31 6.02 3.23
N PHE A 124 12.58 5.64 4.28
CA PHE A 124 12.60 4.27 4.79
C PHE A 124 12.12 3.25 3.76
N ILE A 125 11.05 3.54 3.00
CA ILE A 125 10.53 2.65 1.95
C ILE A 125 11.59 2.43 0.87
N PHE A 126 12.10 3.50 0.25
CA PHE A 126 13.08 3.40 -0.83
C PHE A 126 14.37 2.73 -0.35
N LYS A 127 14.82 3.03 0.87
CA LYS A 127 16.01 2.41 1.46
C LYS A 127 15.82 0.91 1.74
N THR A 128 14.64 0.51 2.23
CA THR A 128 14.31 -0.91 2.47
C THR A 128 14.26 -1.70 1.17
N ILE A 129 13.65 -1.14 0.12
CA ILE A 129 13.60 -1.78 -1.21
C ILE A 129 15.01 -1.94 -1.78
N GLN A 130 15.88 -0.94 -1.61
CA GLN A 130 17.27 -1.01 -2.08
C GLN A 130 18.10 -2.07 -1.33
N ASP A 131 18.03 -2.09 0.01
CA ASP A 131 18.95 -2.90 0.82
C ASP A 131 18.50 -4.36 0.95
N ILE A 132 17.19 -4.59 1.03
CA ILE A 132 16.60 -5.88 1.42
C ILE A 132 15.66 -6.43 0.32
N GLY A 133 15.35 -5.62 -0.70
CA GLY A 133 14.52 -6.00 -1.83
C GLY A 133 13.02 -5.84 -1.60
N PRO A 134 12.22 -5.90 -2.68
CA PRO A 134 10.79 -5.62 -2.64
C PRO A 134 9.97 -6.69 -1.89
N LEU A 135 10.44 -7.94 -1.84
CA LEU A 135 9.72 -9.04 -1.17
C LEU A 135 9.58 -8.79 0.34
N ILE A 136 10.68 -8.40 0.99
CA ILE A 136 10.69 -8.16 2.44
C ILE A 136 9.97 -6.83 2.76
N PHE A 137 10.08 -5.83 1.88
CA PHE A 137 9.29 -4.60 1.98
C PHE A 137 7.78 -4.89 1.99
N THR A 138 7.28 -5.67 1.03
CA THR A 138 5.86 -6.07 0.97
C THR A 138 5.45 -6.81 2.24
N ALA A 139 6.30 -7.68 2.79
CA ALA A 139 6.02 -8.40 4.03
C ALA A 139 5.94 -7.48 5.27
N ILE A 140 6.80 -6.46 5.36
CA ILE A 140 6.72 -5.45 6.43
C ILE A 140 5.41 -4.67 6.32
N MET A 141 5.03 -4.27 5.11
CA MET A 141 3.79 -3.54 4.83
C MET A 141 2.53 -4.34 5.18
N THR A 142 2.49 -5.64 4.83
CA THR A 142 1.36 -6.52 5.18
C THR A 142 1.29 -6.75 6.68
N THR A 143 2.41 -6.94 7.35
CA THR A 143 2.49 -7.07 8.82
C THR A 143 1.93 -5.83 9.53
N LYS A 144 2.38 -4.64 9.13
CA LYS A 144 1.88 -3.38 9.67
C LYS A 144 0.37 -3.22 9.48
N SER A 145 -0.11 -3.49 8.27
CA SER A 145 -1.53 -3.37 7.93
C SER A 145 -2.38 -4.35 8.72
N PHE A 146 -1.90 -5.57 8.91
CA PHE A 146 -2.57 -6.59 9.71
C PHE A 146 -2.68 -6.21 11.19
N ILE A 147 -1.59 -5.73 11.80
CA ILE A 147 -1.61 -5.27 13.20
C ILE A 147 -2.64 -4.14 13.36
N SER A 148 -2.69 -3.21 12.40
CA SER A 148 -3.69 -2.13 12.41
C SER A 148 -5.12 -2.67 12.35
N VAL A 149 -5.39 -3.68 11.51
CA VAL A 149 -6.71 -4.35 11.44
C VAL A 149 -7.04 -5.03 12.76
N LEU A 150 -6.10 -5.77 13.38
CA LEU A 150 -6.31 -6.41 14.67
C LEU A 150 -6.64 -5.39 15.77
N VAL A 151 -5.84 -4.32 15.88
CA VAL A 151 -6.04 -3.25 16.86
C VAL A 151 -7.40 -2.58 16.65
N SER A 152 -7.78 -2.30 15.40
CA SER A 152 -9.09 -1.77 15.06
C SER A 152 -10.21 -2.70 15.51
N CYS A 153 -10.12 -4.00 15.23
CA CYS A 153 -11.12 -4.96 15.68
C CYS A 153 -11.23 -5.06 17.22
N LEU A 154 -10.10 -4.98 17.93
CA LEU A 154 -10.06 -4.97 19.40
C LEU A 154 -10.69 -3.71 19.98
N LEU A 155 -10.39 -2.53 19.42
CA LEU A 155 -10.90 -1.24 19.90
C LEU A 155 -12.38 -1.02 19.57
N TYR A 156 -12.84 -1.43 18.38
CA TYR A 156 -14.22 -1.23 17.93
C TYR A 156 -15.15 -2.41 18.25
N GLY A 157 -14.64 -3.49 18.88
CA GLY A 157 -15.46 -4.64 19.28
C GLY A 157 -16.06 -5.44 18.12
N HIS A 158 -15.52 -5.31 16.91
CA HIS A 158 -16.01 -6.05 15.74
C HIS A 158 -15.62 -7.53 15.85
N THR A 159 -16.62 -8.42 15.76
CA THR A 159 -16.41 -9.86 15.75
C THR A 159 -15.67 -10.25 14.46
N ILE A 160 -14.38 -10.55 14.57
CA ILE A 160 -13.61 -11.08 13.45
C ILE A 160 -14.16 -12.48 13.14
N PRO A 161 -14.70 -12.75 11.95
CA PRO A 161 -15.11 -14.09 11.59
C PRO A 161 -13.90 -15.03 11.64
N PRO A 162 -14.01 -16.22 12.26
CA PRO A 162 -12.88 -17.15 12.43
C PRO A 162 -12.25 -17.55 11.09
N LEU A 163 -13.00 -17.50 10.00
CA LEU A 163 -12.52 -17.74 8.64
C LEU A 163 -11.54 -16.65 8.13
N ALA A 164 -11.71 -15.39 8.54
CA ALA A 164 -10.75 -14.32 8.24
C ALA A 164 -9.43 -14.53 8.99
N CYS A 165 -9.49 -14.97 10.25
CA CYS A 165 -8.32 -15.31 11.04
C CYS A 165 -7.51 -16.44 10.38
N LEU A 166 -8.17 -17.49 9.91
CA LEU A 166 -7.52 -18.58 9.17
C LEU A 166 -6.87 -18.09 7.86
N GLY A 167 -7.56 -17.26 7.07
CA GLY A 167 -7.00 -16.70 5.83
C GLY A 167 -5.73 -15.89 6.06
N ILE A 168 -5.73 -15.06 7.10
CA ILE A 168 -4.56 -14.29 7.54
C ILE A 168 -3.42 -15.23 7.95
N LEU A 169 -3.67 -16.22 8.81
CA LEU A 169 -2.63 -17.13 9.28
C LEU A 169 -1.94 -17.86 8.12
N ILE A 170 -2.70 -18.25 7.08
CA ILE A 170 -2.17 -18.84 5.86
C ILE A 170 -1.26 -17.85 5.12
N VAL A 171 -1.72 -16.61 4.92
CA VAL A 171 -0.95 -15.54 4.24
C VAL A 171 0.37 -15.25 4.96
N PHE A 172 0.33 -15.08 6.28
CA PHE A 172 1.52 -14.81 7.09
C PHE A 172 2.51 -15.99 7.10
N SER A 173 2.00 -17.22 7.25
CA SER A 173 2.85 -18.42 7.25
C SER A 173 3.58 -18.58 5.91
N MET A 174 2.89 -18.33 4.80
CA MET A 174 3.49 -18.41 3.46
C MET A 174 4.50 -17.29 3.21
N LEU A 175 4.18 -16.04 3.58
CA LEU A 175 5.11 -14.91 3.47
C LEU A 175 6.39 -15.15 4.28
N TYR A 176 6.27 -15.59 5.54
CA TYR A 176 7.42 -15.85 6.40
C TYR A 176 8.28 -17.01 5.88
N PHE A 177 7.64 -18.07 5.38
CA PHE A 177 8.33 -19.18 4.73
C PHE A 177 9.12 -18.73 3.51
N GLU A 178 8.54 -17.87 2.67
CA GLU A 178 9.19 -17.36 1.46
C GLU A 178 10.37 -16.43 1.78
N ILE A 179 10.24 -15.59 2.80
CA ILE A 179 11.33 -14.74 3.31
C ILE A 179 12.47 -15.58 3.87
N MET A 180 12.16 -16.59 4.70
CA MET A 180 13.18 -17.44 5.31
C MET A 180 13.99 -18.20 4.28
N ILE A 181 13.34 -18.60 3.20
CA ILE A 181 14.00 -19.21 2.05
C ILE A 181 14.84 -18.21 1.27
N HIS A 182 14.37 -16.97 1.10
CA HIS A 182 15.10 -15.92 0.42
C HIS A 182 16.38 -15.54 1.18
N LEU A 183 16.31 -15.46 2.51
CA LEU A 183 17.45 -15.14 3.37
C LEU A 183 18.51 -16.26 3.46
N LYS A 184 18.15 -17.51 3.13
CA LYS A 184 19.07 -18.66 3.18
C LYS A 184 19.84 -18.86 1.87
N LYS A 185 19.58 -18.05 0.85
CA LYS A 185 20.13 -18.17 -0.50
C LYS A 185 21.16 -17.09 -0.76
#